data_AF-A0A392M240-F1
#
_entry.id   AF-A0A392M240-F1
#
_cell.length_a   1.000
_cell.length_b   1.000
_cell.length_c   1.000
_cell.angle_alpha   90.00
_cell.angle_beta   90.00
_cell.angle_gamma   90.00
#
_symmetry.space_group_name_H-M   'P 1'
#
loop_
_entity.id
_entity.type
_entity.pdbx_description
1 polymer ?
#
loop_
_entity_poly.entity_id
_entity_poly.type
_entity_poly.pdbx_seq_one_letter_code
_entity_poly.pdbx_strand_id
1 'polypeptide(L)'
;MSDIGLHIDFEDWRESGLLSPVKSQGAGSTLDEEDDEEDEKGVTIVETLEWIRENGCVLENDCPYTQELEVVPPAPDQHRLVRMRIVTVKPIPRKRMEEHIQYNAPVIVETDWIDEMDDLHGDTIYSGPILASAFEKSTKHGVLVVGFGREMVGNEEV
;
A
#
# COMPACT_ATOMS: atom_id res chain seq x y z
N MET A 1 -39.42 -15.39 -17.92
CA MET A 1 -38.46 -15.92 -16.93
C MET A 1 -37.43 -14.83 -16.77
N SER A 2 -37.46 -14.16 -15.64
CA SER A 2 -36.59 -13.01 -15.35
C SER A 2 -35.24 -13.57 -14.90
N ASP A 3 -34.19 -13.33 -15.67
CA ASP A 3 -32.82 -13.57 -15.23
C ASP A 3 -32.56 -12.66 -14.03
N ILE A 4 -32.57 -13.25 -12.84
CA ILE A 4 -31.98 -12.63 -11.65
C ILE A 4 -30.48 -12.84 -11.82
N GLY A 5 -29.86 -11.96 -12.60
CA GLY A 5 -28.41 -11.83 -12.58
C GLY A 5 -28.03 -11.43 -11.16
N LEU A 6 -27.40 -12.35 -10.43
CA LEU A 6 -26.62 -12.00 -9.25
C LEU A 6 -25.56 -11.01 -9.72
N HIS A 7 -25.77 -9.73 -9.42
CA HIS A 7 -24.73 -8.73 -9.52
C HIS A 7 -23.72 -9.10 -8.44
N ILE A 8 -22.55 -9.52 -8.86
CA ILE A 8 -21.49 -9.90 -7.94
C ILE A 8 -20.57 -8.68 -7.82
N ASP A 9 -20.57 -8.03 -6.66
CA ASP A 9 -19.81 -6.82 -6.35
C ASP A 9 -18.32 -7.16 -6.09
N PHE A 10 -17.58 -7.52 -7.15
CA PHE A 10 -16.13 -7.62 -7.11
C PHE A 10 -15.52 -6.49 -7.94
N GLU A 11 -14.59 -5.74 -7.35
CA GLU A 11 -13.70 -4.86 -8.11
C GLU A 11 -12.26 -5.29 -7.84
N ASP A 12 -11.52 -5.58 -8.90
CA ASP A 12 -10.11 -5.93 -8.84
C ASP A 12 -9.31 -5.21 -9.92
N TRP A 13 -8.58 -4.16 -9.52
CA TRP A 13 -7.78 -3.38 -10.44
C TRP A 13 -6.63 -4.16 -11.07
N ARG A 14 -6.28 -5.36 -10.56
CA ARG A 14 -5.30 -6.25 -11.20
C ARG A 14 -5.76 -6.70 -12.59
N GLU A 15 -7.07 -6.85 -12.79
CA GLU A 15 -7.64 -7.25 -14.08
C GLU A 15 -7.69 -6.11 -15.10
N SER A 16 -7.57 -4.86 -14.65
CA SER A 16 -7.63 -3.68 -15.51
C SER A 16 -6.38 -3.46 -16.38
N GLY A 17 -5.25 -4.08 -16.03
CA GLY A 17 -3.95 -3.82 -16.65
C GLY A 17 -3.31 -2.47 -16.27
N LEU A 18 -3.88 -1.74 -15.30
CA LEU A 18 -3.41 -0.42 -14.86
C LEU A 18 -2.47 -0.48 -13.65
N LEU A 19 -2.32 -1.64 -13.01
CA LEU A 19 -1.39 -1.85 -11.90
C LEU A 19 -0.02 -2.28 -12.41
N SER A 20 1.03 -1.70 -11.82
CA SER A 20 2.39 -2.16 -12.00
C SER A 20 2.63 -3.49 -11.25
N PRO A 21 3.67 -4.26 -11.61
CA PRO A 21 4.11 -5.39 -10.82
C PRO A 21 4.41 -5.00 -9.36
N VAL A 22 4.19 -5.93 -8.43
CA VAL A 22 4.57 -5.78 -7.01
C VAL A 22 6.08 -5.56 -6.90
N LYS A 23 6.49 -4.66 -6.01
CA LYS A 23 7.88 -4.31 -5.73
C LYS A 23 8.27 -4.78 -4.34
N SER A 24 9.58 -4.94 -4.10
CA SER A 24 10.12 -5.28 -2.77
C SER A 24 10.85 -4.07 -2.19
N GLN A 25 10.51 -3.73 -0.94
CA GLN A 25 11.18 -2.67 -0.18
C GLN A 25 12.54 -3.09 0.41
N GLY A 26 12.93 -4.37 0.29
CA GLY A 26 14.12 -4.90 0.98
C GLY A 26 13.95 -4.95 2.50
N ALA A 27 15.05 -5.10 3.23
CA ALA A 27 15.06 -5.19 4.70
C ALA A 27 15.08 -3.83 5.42
N GLY A 28 15.00 -2.71 4.69
CA GLY A 28 15.22 -1.36 5.22
C GLY A 28 14.07 -0.77 6.06
N SER A 29 13.33 -1.61 6.79
CA SER A 29 12.34 -1.15 7.77
C SER A 29 12.10 -2.14 8.93
N THR A 30 12.85 -3.25 9.00
CA THR A 30 12.70 -4.28 10.03
C THR A 30 14.04 -4.44 10.74
N LEU A 31 14.22 -3.70 11.82
CA LEU A 31 15.26 -4.00 12.79
C LEU A 31 14.67 -4.89 13.88
N ASP A 32 15.16 -6.13 13.87
CA ASP A 32 15.18 -7.01 15.04
C ASP A 32 15.77 -6.25 16.25
N GLU A 33 15.19 -6.52 17.40
CA GLU A 33 15.58 -6.00 18.71
C GLU A 33 17.08 -6.25 18.98
N GLU A 34 17.82 -5.20 19.39
CA GLU A 34 19.18 -5.15 19.98
C GLU A 34 20.21 -4.31 19.18
N ASP A 35 20.00 -2.99 19.07
CA ASP A 35 21.09 -1.99 19.27
C ASP A 35 20.51 -0.56 19.31
N ASP A 36 20.89 0.21 20.34
CA ASP A 36 20.53 1.61 20.58
C ASP A 36 21.27 2.56 19.60
N GLU A 37 21.12 2.39 18.28
CA GLU A 37 21.67 3.32 17.27
C GLU A 37 20.59 3.80 16.28
N GLU A 38 20.13 5.04 16.50
CA GLU A 38 19.29 5.89 15.63
C GLU A 38 18.24 5.17 14.77
N ASP A 39 17.04 4.99 15.35
CA ASP A 39 15.80 4.55 14.70
C ASP A 39 15.72 4.96 13.21
N GLU A 40 15.60 3.96 12.33
CA GLU A 40 15.18 4.13 10.94
C GLU A 40 13.82 4.87 10.91
N LYS A 41 13.86 6.20 10.77
CA LYS A 41 12.63 7.00 10.76
C LYS A 41 11.95 6.91 9.39
N GLY A 42 10.98 6.00 9.30
CA GLY A 42 9.97 6.07 8.25
C GLY A 42 9.28 7.45 8.24
N VAL A 43 8.76 7.83 7.08
CA VAL A 43 7.97 9.06 6.88
C VAL A 43 6.50 8.71 6.68
N THR A 44 5.60 9.62 7.06
CA THR A 44 4.17 9.37 6.89
C THR A 44 3.77 9.40 5.40
N ILE A 45 2.65 8.75 5.08
CA ILE A 45 2.07 8.78 3.73
C ILE A 45 1.79 10.22 3.29
N VAL A 46 1.30 11.07 4.20
CA VAL A 46 0.98 12.47 3.89
C VAL A 46 2.24 13.25 3.52
N GLU A 47 3.30 13.16 4.32
CA GLU A 47 4.59 13.82 4.02
C GLU A 47 5.16 13.34 2.69
N THR A 48 5.07 12.04 2.40
CA THR A 48 5.50 11.46 1.13
C THR A 48 4.74 12.06 -0.05
N LEU A 49 3.41 12.15 0.05
CA LEU A 49 2.57 12.70 -1.03
C LEU A 49 2.79 14.20 -1.24
N GLU A 50 3.03 14.95 -0.16
CA GLU A 50 3.39 16.37 -0.23
C GLU A 50 4.75 16.57 -0.90
N TRP A 51 5.74 15.75 -0.54
CA TRP A 51 7.05 15.78 -1.18
C TRP A 51 6.95 15.48 -2.68
N ILE A 52 6.15 14.47 -3.08
CA ILE A 52 5.92 14.14 -4.49
C ILE A 52 5.18 15.28 -5.22
N ARG A 53 4.24 15.98 -4.58
CA ARG A 53 3.58 17.14 -5.19
C ARG A 53 4.61 18.23 -5.53
N GLU A 54 5.55 18.49 -4.62
CA GLU A 54 6.55 19.55 -4.75
C GLU A 54 7.71 19.19 -5.67
N ASN A 55 8.12 17.92 -5.70
CA ASN A 55 9.32 17.47 -6.42
C ASN A 55 8.99 16.67 -7.69
N GLY A 56 7.85 15.97 -7.70
CA GLY A 56 7.46 15.04 -8.76
C GLY A 56 8.15 13.69 -8.68
N CYS A 57 7.74 12.78 -9.54
CA CYS A 57 8.37 11.47 -9.71
C CYS A 57 9.10 11.38 -11.05
N VAL A 58 10.16 10.59 -11.06
CA VAL A 58 10.93 10.17 -12.23
C VAL A 58 10.66 8.70 -12.53
N LEU A 59 11.13 8.19 -13.68
CA LEU A 59 11.04 6.75 -13.94
C LEU A 59 12.08 6.00 -13.11
N GLU A 60 11.72 4.82 -12.62
CA GLU A 60 12.64 3.92 -11.91
C GLU A 60 13.88 3.59 -12.75
N ASN A 61 13.75 3.48 -14.07
CA ASN A 61 14.91 3.29 -14.96
C ASN A 61 15.90 4.47 -14.95
N ASP A 62 15.41 5.68 -14.67
CA ASP A 62 16.23 6.90 -14.59
C ASP A 62 16.77 7.12 -13.16
N CYS A 63 16.13 6.53 -12.15
CA CYS A 63 16.54 6.57 -10.74
C CYS A 63 16.19 5.23 -10.05
N PRO A 64 17.03 4.20 -10.20
CA PRO A 64 16.76 2.88 -9.64
C PRO A 64 16.73 2.89 -8.11
N TYR A 65 15.92 2.02 -7.53
CA TYR A 65 15.88 1.82 -6.08
C TYR A 65 17.12 1.05 -5.62
N THR A 66 17.88 1.61 -4.68
CA THR A 66 19.16 1.04 -4.21
C THR A 66 19.10 0.45 -2.81
N GLN A 67 17.97 0.51 -2.09
CA GLN A 67 17.81 0.09 -0.68
C GLN A 67 18.74 0.82 0.33
N GLU A 68 19.69 1.62 -0.13
CA GLU A 68 20.61 2.39 0.69
C GLU A 68 19.89 3.57 1.36
N LEU A 69 20.02 3.69 2.69
CA LEU A 69 19.33 4.67 3.55
C LEU A 69 19.85 6.11 3.39
N GLU A 70 21.10 6.29 2.95
CA GLU A 70 21.75 7.61 2.84
C GLU A 70 21.45 8.36 1.54
N VAL A 71 20.31 8.10 0.91
CA VAL A 71 19.89 8.93 -0.22
C VAL A 71 19.05 10.08 0.34
N VAL A 72 19.74 11.16 0.77
CA VAL A 72 19.12 12.50 0.70
C VAL A 72 18.44 12.56 -0.65
N PRO A 73 17.09 12.76 -0.73
CA PRO A 73 16.38 12.72 -2.00
C PRO A 73 17.19 13.56 -2.97
N PRO A 74 17.74 12.98 -4.05
CA PRO A 74 18.84 13.62 -4.75
C PRO A 74 18.37 15.01 -5.14
N ALA A 75 19.09 16.04 -4.67
CA ALA A 75 18.71 17.42 -4.95
C ALA A 75 18.37 17.51 -6.44
N PRO A 76 17.19 18.01 -6.82
CA PRO A 76 16.60 17.76 -8.13
C PRO A 76 17.64 18.00 -9.22
N ASP A 77 18.22 16.90 -9.70
CA ASP A 77 19.27 16.95 -10.69
C ASP A 77 18.63 17.57 -11.92
N GLN A 78 19.23 18.64 -12.44
CA GLN A 78 18.73 19.38 -13.59
C GLN A 78 18.60 18.49 -14.83
N HIS A 79 19.20 17.29 -14.81
CA HIS A 79 19.11 16.27 -15.86
C HIS A 79 17.98 15.25 -15.66
N ARG A 80 17.33 15.19 -14.50
CA ARG A 80 16.23 14.24 -14.25
C ARG A 80 14.92 14.79 -14.79
N LEU A 81 14.36 14.08 -15.76
CA LEU A 81 13.08 14.45 -16.36
C LEU A 81 11.92 13.98 -15.47
N VAL A 82 11.38 14.89 -14.66
CA VAL A 82 10.14 14.67 -13.91
C VAL A 82 9.03 14.27 -14.88
N ARG A 83 8.43 13.09 -14.67
CA ARG A 83 7.39 12.54 -15.55
C ARG A 83 6.00 12.80 -15.04
N MET A 84 5.82 12.80 -13.73
CA MET A 84 4.51 13.00 -13.10
C MET A 84 4.64 13.81 -11.82
N ARG A 85 3.55 14.49 -11.47
CA ARG A 85 3.37 15.21 -10.22
C ARG A 85 1.97 14.93 -9.71
N ILE A 86 1.83 14.80 -8.40
CA ILE A 86 0.52 14.81 -7.76
C ILE A 86 -0.02 16.23 -7.81
N VAL A 87 -1.26 16.41 -8.24
CA VAL A 87 -1.92 17.72 -8.24
C VAL A 87 -2.72 17.92 -6.96
N THR A 88 -3.41 16.87 -6.52
CA THR A 88 -4.27 16.91 -5.32
C THR A 88 -4.20 15.62 -4.55
N VAL A 89 -4.24 15.72 -3.23
CA VAL A 89 -4.46 14.61 -2.31
C VAL A 89 -5.80 14.84 -1.63
N LYS A 90 -6.66 13.84 -1.58
CA LYS A 90 -7.98 13.92 -0.94
C LYS A 90 -8.15 12.75 0.03
N PRO A 91 -8.36 12.99 1.32
CA PRO A 91 -8.67 11.92 2.25
C PRO A 91 -10.03 11.30 1.91
N ILE A 92 -10.10 9.97 1.95
CA ILE A 92 -11.32 9.22 1.69
C ILE A 92 -11.81 8.64 3.02
N PRO A 93 -13.04 8.95 3.46
CA PRO A 93 -13.60 8.30 4.62
C PRO A 93 -13.68 6.78 4.41
N ARG A 94 -13.27 5.98 5.39
CA ARG A 94 -13.28 4.50 5.31
C ARG A 94 -14.60 3.93 4.79
N LYS A 95 -15.74 4.47 5.23
CA LYS A 95 -17.09 4.05 4.81
C LYS A 95 -17.39 4.24 3.31
N ARG A 96 -16.56 5.00 2.60
CA ARG A 96 -16.68 5.29 1.17
C ARG A 96 -15.54 4.69 0.35
N MET A 97 -14.65 3.94 0.98
CA MET A 97 -13.46 3.41 0.32
C MET A 97 -13.82 2.40 -0.77
N GLU A 98 -14.76 1.49 -0.51
CA GLU A 98 -15.25 0.52 -1.51
C GLU A 98 -15.88 1.23 -2.72
N GLU A 99 -16.83 2.14 -2.50
CA GLU A 99 -17.41 2.98 -3.55
C GLU A 99 -16.31 3.72 -4.33
N HIS A 100 -15.31 4.26 -3.63
CA HIS A 100 -14.22 4.97 -4.30
C HIS A 100 -13.39 4.04 -5.19
N ILE A 101 -12.99 2.87 -4.68
CA ILE A 101 -12.21 1.87 -5.42
C ILE A 101 -12.98 1.40 -6.64
N GLN A 102 -14.27 1.11 -6.49
CA GLN A 102 -15.13 0.63 -7.58
C GLN A 102 -15.17 1.59 -8.77
N TYR A 103 -15.30 2.91 -8.51
CA TYR A 103 -15.59 3.87 -9.58
C TYR A 103 -14.42 4.79 -9.95
N ASN A 104 -13.34 4.83 -9.17
CA ASN A 104 -12.31 5.85 -9.33
C ASN A 104 -10.90 5.26 -9.47
N ALA A 105 -10.34 4.72 -8.39
CA ALA A 105 -8.94 4.29 -8.34
C ALA A 105 -8.60 3.50 -7.07
N PRO A 106 -7.49 2.75 -7.08
CA PRO A 106 -6.84 2.23 -5.88
C PRO A 106 -6.53 3.33 -4.84
N VAL A 107 -6.49 2.94 -3.56
CA VAL A 107 -6.32 3.86 -2.43
C VAL A 107 -5.11 3.48 -1.60
N ILE A 108 -4.22 4.43 -1.33
CA ILE A 108 -3.11 4.25 -0.38
C ILE A 108 -3.67 4.40 1.04
N VAL A 109 -3.35 3.45 1.92
CA VAL A 109 -3.79 3.44 3.32
C VAL A 109 -2.63 3.13 4.25
N GLU A 110 -2.75 3.59 5.49
CA GLU A 110 -1.90 3.17 6.59
C GLU A 110 -2.57 2.00 7.32
N THR A 111 -1.81 0.96 7.62
CA THR A 111 -2.24 -0.20 8.41
C THR A 111 -1.33 -0.41 9.60
N ASP A 112 -1.88 -0.97 10.67
CA ASP A 112 -1.08 -1.55 11.73
C ASP A 112 -0.51 -2.88 11.23
N TRP A 113 0.81 -2.97 11.20
CA TRP A 113 1.57 -4.16 10.82
C TRP A 113 2.08 -4.85 12.08
N ILE A 114 1.95 -6.17 12.13
CA ILE A 114 2.39 -7.00 13.24
C ILE A 114 3.26 -8.13 12.69
N ASP A 115 4.14 -8.70 13.51
CA ASP A 115 5.10 -9.74 13.09
C ASP A 115 4.41 -10.95 12.43
N GLU A 116 3.22 -11.33 12.91
CA GLU A 116 2.43 -12.44 12.31
C GLU A 116 2.07 -12.20 10.83
N MET A 117 2.07 -10.94 10.37
CA MET A 117 1.78 -10.60 8.97
C MET A 117 2.94 -10.90 8.02
N ASP A 118 4.17 -11.02 8.51
CA ASP A 118 5.36 -11.33 7.68
C ASP A 118 5.30 -12.75 7.12
N ASP A 119 4.65 -13.66 7.85
CA ASP A 119 4.44 -15.05 7.47
C ASP A 119 3.17 -15.27 6.64
N LEU A 120 2.45 -14.19 6.26
CA LEU A 120 1.24 -14.31 5.44
C LEU A 120 1.59 -14.72 4.01
N HIS A 121 1.14 -15.91 3.64
CA HIS A 121 1.33 -16.48 2.32
C HIS A 121 0.04 -17.13 1.80
N GLY A 122 -0.11 -17.14 0.48
CA GLY A 122 -1.25 -17.76 -0.19
C GLY A 122 -2.45 -16.83 -0.39
N ASP A 123 -3.60 -17.43 -0.70
CA ASP A 123 -4.80 -16.72 -1.16
C ASP A 123 -5.89 -16.61 -0.07
N THR A 124 -5.53 -16.81 1.19
CA THR A 124 -6.50 -16.83 2.30
C THR A 124 -6.81 -15.44 2.86
N ILE A 125 -8.04 -15.25 3.34
CA ILE A 125 -8.46 -14.03 4.05
C ILE A 125 -7.81 -13.96 5.44
N TYR A 126 -6.97 -12.94 5.66
CA TYR A 126 -6.44 -12.64 6.99
C TYR A 126 -7.54 -12.07 7.89
N SER A 127 -7.85 -12.79 8.98
CA SER A 127 -8.93 -12.43 9.91
C SER A 127 -8.45 -11.75 11.19
N GLY A 128 -7.17 -11.38 11.27
CA GLY A 128 -6.54 -10.79 12.44
C GLY A 128 -5.63 -11.77 13.19
N PRO A 129 -4.92 -11.26 14.22
CA PRO A 129 -3.95 -12.06 14.95
C PRO A 129 -4.59 -13.12 15.83
N ILE A 130 -3.78 -14.10 16.23
CA ILE A 130 -4.21 -15.10 17.22
C ILE A 130 -4.56 -14.42 18.55
N LEU A 131 -3.80 -13.38 18.92
CA LEU A 131 -4.00 -12.59 20.13
C LEU A 131 -4.13 -11.11 19.79
N ALA A 132 -5.20 -10.47 20.27
CA ALA A 132 -5.44 -9.04 20.07
C ALA A 132 -4.30 -8.14 20.59
N SER A 133 -3.53 -8.61 21.58
CA SER A 133 -2.36 -7.92 22.12
C SER A 133 -1.21 -7.78 21.12
N ALA A 134 -1.22 -8.50 19.99
CA ALA A 134 -0.21 -8.34 18.94
C ALA A 134 -0.16 -6.88 18.42
N PHE A 135 -1.30 -6.18 18.39
CA PHE A 135 -1.36 -4.78 17.99
C PHE A 135 -0.74 -3.81 19.00
N GLU A 136 -0.40 -4.24 20.22
CA GLU A 136 0.32 -3.38 21.18
C GLU A 136 1.76 -3.10 20.73
N LYS A 137 2.32 -3.97 19.87
CA LYS A 137 3.66 -3.85 19.29
C LYS A 137 3.62 -3.51 17.80
N SER A 138 2.47 -3.14 17.25
CA SER A 138 2.37 -2.91 15.81
C SER A 138 3.15 -1.69 15.35
N THR A 139 3.70 -1.76 14.14
CA THR A 139 4.27 -0.62 13.43
C THR A 139 3.28 -0.09 12.39
N LYS A 140 3.45 1.16 11.94
CA LYS A 140 2.63 1.72 10.86
C LYS A 140 3.23 1.37 9.52
N HIS A 141 2.41 0.82 8.62
CA HIS A 141 2.84 0.43 7.29
C HIS A 141 1.92 0.99 6.20
N GLY A 142 2.52 1.50 5.12
CA GLY A 142 1.80 2.07 3.99
C GLY A 142 1.53 1.03 2.90
N VAL A 143 0.27 0.78 2.58
CA VAL A 143 -0.13 -0.22 1.57
C VAL A 143 -1.09 0.37 0.55
N LEU A 144 -1.22 -0.30 -0.61
CA LEU A 144 -2.16 0.07 -1.66
C LEU A 144 -3.34 -0.91 -1.67
N VAL A 145 -4.55 -0.42 -1.41
CA VAL A 145 -5.79 -1.18 -1.57
C VAL A 145 -6.21 -1.11 -3.03
N VAL A 146 -6.20 -2.27 -3.70
CA VAL A 146 -6.41 -2.39 -5.16
C VAL A 146 -7.74 -3.01 -5.55
N GLY A 147 -8.58 -3.38 -4.59
CA GLY A 147 -9.83 -4.07 -4.87
C GLY A 147 -10.53 -4.52 -3.60
N PHE A 148 -11.71 -5.10 -3.77
CA PHE A 148 -12.46 -5.75 -2.72
C PHE A 148 -13.26 -6.91 -3.31
N GLY A 149 -13.57 -7.87 -2.45
CA GLY A 149 -14.27 -9.07 -2.82
C GLY A 149 -14.73 -9.86 -1.61
N ARG A 150 -15.47 -10.92 -1.89
CA ARG A 150 -15.99 -11.90 -0.94
C ARG A 150 -15.49 -13.29 -1.34
N GLU A 151 -15.22 -14.16 -0.39
CA GLU A 151 -14.98 -15.57 -0.71
C GLU A 151 -16.19 -16.39 -0.29
N MET A 152 -16.68 -17.26 -1.19
CA MET A 152 -17.76 -18.19 -0.86
C MET A 152 -17.15 -19.50 -0.37
N VAL A 153 -17.28 -19.81 0.92
CA VAL A 153 -16.87 -21.10 1.48
C VAL A 153 -18.11 -21.98 1.60
N GLY A 154 -18.36 -22.80 0.57
CA GLY A 154 -19.58 -23.61 0.46
C GLY A 154 -20.79 -22.77 0.05
N ASN A 155 -21.82 -22.67 0.91
CA ASN A 155 -23.01 -21.83 0.70
C ASN A 155 -23.01 -20.57 1.58
N GLU A 156 -21.93 -20.32 2.33
CA GLU A 156 -21.80 -19.18 3.23
C GLU A 156 -20.78 -18.17 2.68
N GLU A 157 -21.10 -16.89 2.86
CA GLU A 157 -20.21 -15.77 2.55
C GLU A 157 -19.24 -15.58 3.71
N VAL A 158 -17.95 -15.49 3.42
CA VAL A 158 -16.86 -15.28 4.39
C VAL A 158 -16.17 -13.95 4.14
#